data_AF-A0A7T1I0H1-F1
#
_entry.id   AF-A0A7T1I0H1-F1
#
_cell.length_a   1.000
_cell.length_b   1.000
_cell.length_c   1.000
_cell.angle_alpha   90.00
_cell.angle_beta   90.00
_cell.angle_gamma   90.00
#
_symmetry.space_group_name_H-M   'P 1'
#
loop_
_entity.id
_entity.type
_entity.pdbx_description
1 polymer ?
#
loop_
_entity_poly.entity_id
_entity_poly.type
_entity_poly.pdbx_seq_one_letter_code
_entity_poly.pdbx_strand_id
1 'polypeptide(L)'
;MHLAERKRRKGTEGFTLVELMIVVAVIGILSAVALPQYLTARNAAAAGAAIGEAIGKAKECGTLAASDIGSAPSGETCTSGGGTVVSGTWTSGVDGLRCLGATSAAANTKATITIADNGALSCAFS
;
A
#
# COMPACT_ATOMS: atom_id res chain seq x y z
N MET A 1 -43.84 17.08 59.57
CA MET A 1 -43.26 15.80 59.12
C MET A 1 -43.19 15.81 57.59
N HIS A 2 -42.01 16.08 57.02
CA HIS A 2 -41.77 15.98 55.58
C HIS A 2 -40.96 14.70 55.33
N LEU A 3 -41.60 13.68 54.75
CA LEU A 3 -40.92 12.47 54.29
C LEU A 3 -40.34 12.76 52.90
N ALA A 4 -39.01 12.86 52.82
CA ALA A 4 -38.31 13.02 51.55
C ALA A 4 -38.31 11.68 50.78
N GLU A 5 -39.09 11.60 49.70
CA GLU A 5 -39.06 10.49 48.76
C GLU A 5 -37.72 10.45 48.02
N ARG A 6 -36.90 9.43 48.28
CA ARG A 6 -35.71 9.13 47.46
C ARG A 6 -36.16 8.51 46.14
N LYS A 7 -36.27 9.35 45.11
CA LYS A 7 -36.45 8.95 43.70
C LYS A 7 -35.28 8.05 43.28
N ARG A 8 -35.46 6.72 43.25
CA ARG A 8 -34.48 5.78 42.64
C ARG A 8 -34.25 6.23 41.20
N ARG A 9 -33.02 6.65 40.87
CA ARG A 9 -32.62 6.90 39.49
C ARG A 9 -32.77 5.58 38.74
N LYS A 10 -33.64 5.55 37.71
CA LYS A 10 -33.73 4.42 36.78
C LYS A 10 -32.34 4.14 36.22
N GLY A 11 -31.95 2.87 36.25
CA GLY A 11 -30.58 2.40 36.12
C GLY A 11 -29.89 2.92 34.87
N THR A 12 -28.67 3.40 35.04
CA THR A 12 -27.66 3.37 33.99
C THR A 12 -27.36 1.90 33.72
N GLU A 13 -27.94 1.35 32.66
CA GLU A 13 -27.52 0.05 32.13
C GLU A 13 -26.09 0.23 31.59
N GLY A 14 -25.11 -0.06 32.45
CA GLY A 14 -23.70 -0.07 32.08
C GLY A 14 -23.38 -1.36 31.34
N PHE A 15 -22.55 -1.25 30.31
CA PHE A 15 -22.01 -2.40 29.58
C PHE A 15 -21.34 -3.35 30.57
N THR A 16 -21.71 -4.63 30.53
CA THR A 16 -21.13 -5.61 31.46
C THR A 16 -19.67 -5.90 31.07
N LEU A 17 -18.80 -6.14 32.05
CA LEU A 17 -17.43 -6.58 31.78
C LEU A 17 -17.40 -7.87 30.95
N VAL A 18 -18.43 -8.70 31.11
CA VAL A 18 -18.61 -9.95 30.36
C VAL A 18 -18.95 -9.67 28.90
N GLU A 19 -19.84 -8.73 28.60
CA GLU A 19 -20.10 -8.29 27.22
C GLU A 19 -18.84 -7.79 26.56
N LEU A 20 -18.04 -6.98 27.26
CA LEU A 20 -16.80 -6.47 26.70
C LEU A 20 -15.81 -7.60 26.40
N MET A 21 -15.64 -8.56 27.31
CA MET A 21 -14.76 -9.71 27.07
C MET A 21 -15.17 -10.52 25.83
N ILE A 22 -16.47 -10.78 25.66
CA ILE A 22 -16.95 -11.56 24.51
C ILE A 22 -16.71 -10.79 23.21
N VAL A 23 -16.92 -9.47 23.21
CA VAL A 23 -16.67 -8.62 22.04
C VAL A 23 -15.19 -8.67 21.63
N VAL A 24 -14.24 -8.50 22.57
CA VAL A 24 -12.81 -8.59 22.21
C VAL A 24 -12.43 -10.00 21.78
N ALA A 25 -13.02 -11.05 22.36
CA ALA A 25 -12.78 -12.42 21.93
C ALA A 25 -13.21 -12.65 20.48
N VAL A 26 -14.41 -12.18 20.09
CA VAL A 26 -14.91 -12.30 18.71
C VAL A 26 -14.08 -11.45 17.73
N ILE A 27 -13.75 -10.20 18.08
CA ILE A 27 -12.89 -9.35 17.25
C ILE A 27 -11.49 -9.98 17.09
N GLY A 28 -10.96 -10.62 18.14
CA GLY A 28 -9.70 -11.36 18.08
C GLY A 28 -9.73 -12.46 17.01
N ILE A 29 -10.78 -13.28 16.99
CA ILE A 29 -10.94 -14.35 16.00
C ILE A 29 -11.06 -13.78 14.57
N LEU A 30 -11.89 -12.74 14.39
CA LEU A 30 -12.08 -12.11 13.08
C LEU A 30 -10.78 -11.46 12.56
N SER A 31 -10.06 -10.75 13.43
CA SER A 31 -8.82 -10.06 13.07
C SER A 31 -7.69 -11.03 12.69
N ALA A 32 -7.62 -12.21 13.30
CA ALA A 32 -6.63 -13.23 12.96
C ALA A 32 -6.71 -13.67 11.48
N VAL A 33 -7.90 -13.71 10.89
CA VAL A 33 -8.09 -14.06 9.47
C VAL A 33 -8.09 -12.83 8.58
N ALA A 34 -8.74 -11.74 9.00
CA ALA A 34 -8.92 -10.55 8.18
C ALA A 34 -7.63 -9.73 8.00
N LEU A 35 -6.80 -9.63 9.04
CA LEU A 35 -5.58 -8.81 9.01
C LEU A 35 -4.55 -9.27 7.96
N PRO A 36 -4.16 -10.55 7.87
CA PRO A 36 -3.17 -10.97 6.86
C PRO A 36 -3.68 -10.76 5.42
N GLN A 37 -4.96 -11.01 5.17
CA GLN A 37 -5.58 -10.75 3.87
C GLN A 37 -5.58 -9.26 3.52
N TYR A 38 -5.93 -8.41 4.48
CA TYR A 38 -5.91 -6.96 4.32
C TYR A 38 -4.50 -6.43 4.01
N LEU A 39 -3.48 -6.88 4.75
CA LEU A 39 -2.09 -6.47 4.54
C LEU A 39 -1.60 -6.88 3.15
N THR A 40 -1.91 -8.10 2.71
CA THR A 40 -1.58 -8.60 1.37
C THR A 40 -2.23 -7.74 0.27
N ALA A 41 -3.53 -7.46 0.40
CA ALA A 41 -4.25 -6.64 -0.58
C ALA A 41 -3.71 -5.21 -0.64
N ARG A 42 -3.38 -4.61 0.51
CA ARG A 42 -2.78 -3.28 0.59
C ARG A 42 -1.40 -3.22 -0.09
N ASN A 43 -0.58 -4.25 0.11
CA ASN A 43 0.73 -4.36 -0.53
C ASN A 43 0.61 -4.49 -2.05
N ALA A 44 -0.34 -5.31 -2.53
CA ALA A 44 -0.62 -5.44 -3.96
C ALA A 44 -1.09 -4.13 -4.58
N ALA A 45 -1.94 -3.37 -3.89
CA ALA A 45 -2.40 -2.05 -4.34
C ALA A 45 -1.24 -1.04 -4.41
N ALA A 46 -0.36 -1.01 -3.39
CA ALA A 46 0.81 -0.13 -3.38
C ALA A 46 1.79 -0.45 -4.52
N ALA A 47 2.04 -1.75 -4.78
CA ALA A 47 2.85 -2.20 -5.91
C ALA A 47 2.22 -1.78 -7.25
N GLY A 48 0.91 -1.99 -7.42
CA GLY A 48 0.18 -1.58 -8.63
C GLY A 48 0.24 -0.07 -8.88
N ALA A 49 0.12 0.74 -7.83
CA ALA A 49 0.25 2.20 -7.92
C ALA A 49 1.66 2.63 -8.35
N ALA A 50 2.71 2.08 -7.73
CA ALA A 50 4.09 2.40 -8.07
C ALA A 50 4.45 1.99 -9.51
N ILE A 51 3.96 0.83 -9.96
CA ILE A 51 4.13 0.37 -11.35
C ILE A 51 3.38 1.30 -12.32
N GLY A 52 2.13 1.66 -12.01
CA GLY A 52 1.34 2.57 -12.83
C GLY A 52 1.98 3.94 -12.98
N GLU A 53 2.52 4.49 -11.89
CA GLU A 53 3.26 5.75 -11.91
C GLU A 53 4.52 5.66 -12.78
N ALA A 54 5.32 4.61 -12.61
CA ALA A 54 6.53 4.40 -13.42
C ALA A 54 6.20 4.29 -14.91
N ILE A 55 5.12 3.58 -15.28
CA ILE A 55 4.66 3.48 -16.67
C ILE A 55 4.20 4.85 -17.19
N GLY A 56 3.47 5.63 -16.39
CA GLY A 56 3.04 6.98 -16.77
C GLY A 56 4.23 7.89 -17.07
N LYS A 57 5.21 7.94 -16.16
CA LYS A 57 6.44 8.70 -16.33
C LYS A 57 7.27 8.21 -17.53
N ALA A 58 7.34 6.90 -17.76
CA ALA A 58 8.03 6.34 -18.92
C ALA A 58 7.38 6.76 -20.25
N LYS A 59 6.05 6.85 -20.32
CA LYS A 59 5.33 7.36 -21.50
C LYS A 59 5.66 8.82 -21.77
N GLU A 60 5.67 9.66 -20.74
CA GLU A 60 6.03 11.08 -20.85
C GLU A 60 7.48 11.25 -21.34
N CYS A 61 8.41 10.49 -20.78
CA CYS A 61 9.79 10.45 -21.29
C CYS A 61 9.87 9.94 -22.74
N GLY A 62 9.06 8.96 -23.13
CA GLY A 62 9.00 8.46 -24.50
C GLY A 62 8.51 9.53 -25.49
N THR A 63 7.51 10.32 -25.12
CA THR A 63 7.05 11.45 -25.95
C THR A 63 8.08 12.55 -26.09
N LEU A 64 8.81 12.85 -25.00
CA LEU A 64 9.92 13.80 -25.05
C LEU A 64 11.04 13.28 -25.95
N ALA A 65 11.41 12.00 -25.84
CA ALA A 65 12.50 11.43 -26.60
C ALA A 65 12.24 11.33 -28.11
N ALA A 66 10.98 11.15 -28.51
CA ALA A 66 10.59 11.00 -29.91
C ALA A 66 10.30 12.33 -30.62
N SER A 67 9.82 13.34 -29.88
CA SER A 67 9.27 14.55 -30.48
C SER A 67 9.87 15.85 -29.93
N ASP A 68 10.72 15.78 -28.90
CA ASP A 68 11.18 16.94 -28.11
C ASP A 68 10.02 17.80 -27.56
N ILE A 69 8.84 17.21 -27.38
CA ILE A 69 7.64 17.86 -26.84
C ILE A 69 7.49 17.46 -25.37
N GLY A 70 7.40 18.45 -24.50
CA GLY A 70 7.16 18.28 -23.07
C GLY A 70 8.41 18.49 -22.23
N SER A 71 8.37 18.00 -20.98
CA SER A 71 9.47 18.07 -20.03
C SER A 71 9.59 16.73 -19.31
N ALA A 72 10.79 16.41 -18.82
CA ALA A 72 10.97 15.22 -18.01
C ALA A 72 10.11 15.28 -16.72
N PRO A 73 9.45 14.19 -16.32
CA PRO A 73 8.74 14.14 -15.05
C PRO A 73 9.69 14.36 -13.89
N SER A 74 9.17 14.94 -12.81
CA SER A 74 9.96 15.28 -11.63
C SER A 74 10.67 14.05 -11.06
N GLY A 75 12.00 14.15 -10.93
CA GLY A 75 12.85 13.08 -10.38
C GLY A 75 13.32 12.05 -11.41
N GLU A 76 12.92 12.17 -12.68
CA GLU A 76 13.36 11.28 -13.75
C GLU A 76 14.33 11.98 -14.71
N THR A 77 15.22 11.20 -15.33
CA THR A 77 16.08 11.68 -16.42
C THR A 77 15.60 11.05 -17.73
N CYS A 78 14.89 11.85 -18.53
CA CYS A 78 14.56 11.48 -19.90
C CYS A 78 15.66 12.03 -20.82
N THR A 79 16.24 11.19 -21.67
CA THR A 79 17.23 11.64 -22.67
C THR A 79 16.60 11.55 -24.06
N SER A 80 16.63 12.64 -24.83
CA SER A 80 16.28 12.57 -26.25
C SER A 80 17.30 11.71 -26.99
N GLY A 81 16.83 10.77 -27.82
CA GLY A 81 17.69 9.85 -28.56
C GLY A 81 17.98 8.48 -27.95
N GLY A 82 17.16 7.99 -26.98
CA GLY A 82 17.10 6.55 -26.65
C GLY A 82 17.80 6.11 -25.36
N GLY A 83 17.84 6.95 -24.32
CA GLY A 83 18.44 6.63 -23.02
C GLY A 83 17.48 6.68 -21.83
N THR A 84 16.17 6.61 -22.08
CA THR A 84 15.15 6.77 -21.03
C THR A 84 15.15 5.59 -20.06
N VAL A 85 15.45 5.88 -18.80
CA VAL A 85 15.30 4.92 -17.69
C VAL A 85 14.42 5.55 -16.63
N VAL A 86 13.19 5.05 -16.49
CA VAL A 86 12.26 5.48 -15.45
C VAL A 86 12.12 4.41 -14.39
N SER A 87 12.12 4.82 -13.11
CA SER A 87 12.04 3.87 -11.99
C SER A 87 10.87 4.12 -11.04
N GLY A 88 10.23 3.04 -10.60
CA GLY A 88 9.22 3.06 -9.54
C GLY A 88 9.65 2.17 -8.40
N THR A 89 9.44 2.62 -7.14
CA THR A 89 9.87 1.83 -5.97
C THR A 89 8.74 1.62 -4.98
N TRP A 90 8.73 0.45 -4.35
CA TRP A 90 7.80 0.13 -3.27
C TRP A 90 8.42 -0.88 -2.31
N THR A 91 8.00 -0.85 -1.05
CA THR A 91 8.43 -1.76 0.00
C THR A 91 7.26 -2.61 0.46
N SER A 92 7.45 -3.91 0.64
CA SER A 92 6.44 -4.77 1.27
C SER A 92 6.57 -4.76 2.78
N GLY A 93 5.51 -5.19 3.46
CA GLY A 93 5.60 -5.68 4.84
C GLY A 93 6.24 -7.07 4.93
N VAL A 94 5.87 -7.82 5.97
CA VAL A 94 6.50 -9.10 6.37
C VAL A 94 6.27 -10.28 5.41
N ASP A 95 5.37 -10.16 4.45
CA ASP A 95 4.94 -11.28 3.57
C ASP A 95 5.78 -11.46 2.30
N GLY A 96 6.90 -10.73 2.19
CA GLY A 96 7.72 -10.71 0.98
C GLY A 96 7.07 -9.92 -0.18
N LEU A 97 7.80 -9.75 -1.28
CA LEU A 97 7.39 -8.88 -2.37
C LEU A 97 7.54 -9.53 -3.75
N ARG A 98 6.55 -9.34 -4.62
CA ARG A 98 6.61 -9.80 -6.01
C ARG A 98 6.86 -8.64 -6.97
N CYS A 99 7.66 -8.90 -7.99
CA CYS A 99 7.98 -7.92 -9.03
C CYS A 99 8.39 -8.62 -10.33
N LEU A 100 7.71 -8.33 -11.44
CA LEU A 100 7.94 -8.94 -12.77
C LEU A 100 8.16 -10.47 -12.74
N GLY A 101 7.31 -11.19 -11.99
CA GLY A 101 7.40 -12.64 -11.84
C GLY A 101 8.43 -13.14 -10.81
N ALA A 102 9.36 -12.29 -10.37
CA ALA A 102 10.28 -12.58 -9.27
C ALA A 102 9.61 -12.35 -7.91
N THR A 103 10.02 -13.10 -6.89
CA THR A 103 9.53 -12.98 -5.51
C THR A 103 10.71 -12.86 -4.56
N SER A 104 10.73 -11.83 -3.72
CA SER A 104 11.59 -11.74 -2.55
C SER A 104 10.88 -12.37 -1.36
N ALA A 105 11.51 -13.34 -0.71
CA ALA A 105 11.02 -13.94 0.53
C ALA A 105 11.43 -13.11 1.78
N ALA A 106 12.20 -12.04 1.58
CA ALA A 106 12.67 -11.19 2.65
C ALA A 106 11.63 -10.12 3.03
N ALA A 107 11.34 -10.02 4.32
CA ALA A 107 10.49 -8.98 4.89
C ALA A 107 11.10 -7.60 4.68
N ASN A 108 10.27 -6.58 4.47
CA ASN A 108 10.69 -5.18 4.30
C ASN A 108 11.64 -4.92 3.12
N THR A 109 11.64 -5.79 2.10
CA THR A 109 12.44 -5.62 0.90
C THR A 109 11.86 -4.50 0.03
N LYS A 110 12.72 -3.65 -0.54
CA LYS A 110 12.33 -2.66 -1.55
C LYS A 110 12.45 -3.27 -2.93
N ALA A 111 11.37 -3.25 -3.73
CA ALA A 111 11.46 -3.51 -5.15
C ALA A 111 11.59 -2.20 -5.93
N THR A 112 12.37 -2.24 -7.00
CA THR A 112 12.50 -1.18 -7.98
C THR A 112 12.18 -1.76 -9.34
N ILE A 113 11.15 -1.24 -10.00
CA ILE A 113 10.89 -1.50 -11.42
C ILE A 113 11.61 -0.46 -12.24
N THR A 114 12.22 -0.89 -13.33
CA THR A 114 12.97 -0.02 -14.25
C THR A 114 12.49 -0.28 -15.67
N ILE A 115 12.10 0.79 -16.35
CA ILE A 115 11.61 0.75 -17.73
C ILE A 115 12.70 1.36 -18.61
N ALA A 116 13.29 0.55 -19.48
CA ALA A 116 14.27 1.00 -20.45
C ALA A 116 13.60 1.62 -21.68
N ASP A 117 14.38 2.32 -22.48
CA ASP A 117 14.02 3.03 -23.71
C ASP A 117 13.41 2.12 -24.78
N ASN A 118 13.85 0.85 -24.83
CA ASN A 118 13.29 -0.17 -25.70
C ASN A 118 11.97 -0.79 -25.17
N GLY A 119 11.42 -0.23 -24.09
CA GLY A 119 10.24 -0.76 -23.41
C GLY A 119 10.50 -1.99 -22.55
N ALA A 120 11.76 -2.43 -22.41
CA ALA A 120 12.09 -3.55 -21.54
C ALA A 120 11.84 -3.19 -20.08
N LEU A 121 11.09 -4.06 -19.41
CA LEU A 121 10.81 -3.98 -17.98
C LEU A 121 11.83 -4.84 -17.25
N SER A 122 12.54 -4.26 -16.29
CA SER A 122 13.41 -5.00 -15.37
C SER A 122 13.01 -4.72 -13.93
N CYS A 123 13.33 -5.65 -13.03
CA CYS A 123 13.07 -5.46 -11.61
C CYS A 123 14.24 -5.93 -10.75
N ALA A 124 14.54 -5.13 -9.73
CA ALA A 124 15.55 -5.43 -8.72
C ALA A 124 14.96 -5.32 -7.31
N PHE A 125 15.46 -6.15 -6.40
CA PHE A 125 15.20 -6.08 -4.97
C PHE A 125 16.43 -5.48 -4.26
N SER A 126 16.21 -4.63 -3.25
CA SER A 126 17.24 -4.03 -2.39
C SER A 126 16.82 -4.05 -0.93
#